data_AF-A0A829GKQ2-F1
#
_entry.id   AF-A0A829GKQ2-F1
#
_cell.length_a   1.000
_cell.length_b   1.000
_cell.length_c   1.000
_cell.angle_alpha   90.00
_cell.angle_beta   90.00
_cell.angle_gamma   90.00
#
_symmetry.space_group_name_H-M   'P 1'
#
loop_
_entity.id
_entity.type
_entity.pdbx_description
1 polymer ?
#
loop_
_entity_poly.entity_id
_entity_poly.type
_entity_poly.pdbx_seq_one_letter_code
_entity_poly.pdbx_strand_id
1 'polypeptide(L)'
;TATVLPILLVVVVQKFLEPVFNKLWHESVRNILAPVCLLVVIVPLTLIVVGPISATVSSWLATAIVSLNKSVPILAGLVLGGFWQVIVIFGVHWALVPVMMNNIAQNGTDLMMPILLPAVLSQAGAALAVFLRTRDAKMKSLAGSSTITALFGITEPTIYGITLKLKKPFYLACVAGAVGGMIVAISGAGANAAALASVLSLPTFIGKGFGLSVVGDVVAFALGTVLTYFFGGINAGAKAKTSPSANSELGEALAAPVKGVLVPLTGLADEVFASETMGKGVAIVPENGMVKAPVAGVIRLLYPTGHAIGIQSDKGSEILIHIGIDTVNLKGKHFQPLVAQGQHVEIGTPLVQFDHEAIEKEGYESTVMMIVTNSDQYQIATLGQGATDDRPVMTLA
;
A
#
# COMPACT_ATOMS: atom_id res chain seq x y z
N THR A 1 -19.44 7.69 8.56
CA THR A 1 -18.01 7.39 8.50
C THR A 1 -17.82 5.91 8.25
N ALA A 2 -17.58 5.61 6.97
CA ALA A 2 -17.00 4.41 6.34
C ALA A 2 -17.36 3.01 6.88
N THR A 3 -18.46 2.46 6.37
CA THR A 3 -18.57 1.01 6.11
C THR A 3 -18.52 0.79 4.59
N VAL A 4 -17.96 -0.34 4.15
CA VAL A 4 -17.81 -0.65 2.71
C VAL A 4 -19.17 -0.93 2.06
N LEU A 5 -20.09 -1.56 2.79
CA LEU A 5 -21.43 -1.90 2.28
C LEU A 5 -22.26 -0.68 1.84
N PRO A 6 -22.37 0.39 2.63
CA PRO A 6 -23.14 1.58 2.23
C PRO A 6 -22.55 2.28 1.03
N ILE A 7 -21.22 2.34 0.90
CA ILE A 7 -20.57 2.95 -0.26
C ILE A 7 -20.91 2.17 -1.53
N LEU A 8 -20.87 0.84 -1.50
CA LEU A 8 -21.25 0.01 -2.66
C LEU A 8 -22.71 0.24 -3.07
N LEU A 9 -23.63 0.31 -2.09
CA LEU A 9 -25.05 0.55 -2.32
C LEU A 9 -25.29 1.97 -2.88
N VAL A 10 -24.59 2.97 -2.32
CA VAL A 10 -24.59 4.36 -2.79
C VAL A 10 -24.11 4.45 -4.23
N VAL A 11 -23.02 3.78 -4.60
CA VAL A 11 -22.48 3.79 -5.98
C VAL A 11 -23.48 3.17 -6.96
N VAL A 12 -24.15 2.08 -6.57
CA VAL A 12 -25.18 1.46 -7.41
C VAL A 12 -26.36 2.41 -7.62
N VAL A 13 -26.84 3.06 -6.56
CA VAL A 13 -27.93 4.05 -6.67
C VAL A 13 -27.50 5.26 -7.49
N GLN A 14 -26.28 5.75 -7.27
CA GLN A 14 -25.71 6.88 -7.98
C GLN A 14 -25.63 6.60 -9.49
N LYS A 15 -25.24 5.39 -9.91
CA LYS A 15 -25.23 4.97 -11.31
C LYS A 15 -26.57 5.22 -12.03
N PHE A 16 -27.70 5.09 -11.34
CA PHE A 16 -29.03 5.30 -11.92
C PHE A 16 -29.52 6.75 -11.80
N LEU A 17 -29.19 7.45 -10.71
CA LEU A 17 -29.66 8.82 -10.45
C LEU A 17 -28.83 9.90 -11.16
N GLU A 18 -27.52 9.72 -11.24
CA GLU A 18 -26.60 10.72 -11.79
C GLU A 18 -26.88 11.06 -13.27
N PRO A 19 -27.16 10.09 -14.17
CA PRO A 19 -27.53 10.41 -15.56
C PRO A 19 -28.85 11.19 -15.66
N VAL A 20 -29.78 10.98 -14.72
CA VAL A 20 -31.09 11.67 -14.70
C VAL A 20 -30.89 13.12 -14.27
N PHE A 21 -30.14 13.37 -13.20
CA PHE A 21 -29.83 14.73 -12.77
C PHE A 21 -28.98 15.49 -13.79
N ASN A 22 -28.02 14.82 -14.44
CA ASN A 22 -27.22 15.46 -15.49
C ASN A 22 -28.03 15.87 -16.73
N LYS A 23 -29.19 15.22 -16.99
CA LYS A 23 -30.11 15.60 -18.07
C LYS A 23 -31.10 16.70 -17.68
N LEU A 24 -31.37 16.88 -16.38
CA LEU A 24 -32.33 17.88 -15.89
C LEU A 24 -31.77 19.31 -15.92
N TRP A 25 -30.45 19.47 -15.91
CA TRP A 25 -29.79 20.77 -15.76
C TRP A 25 -29.04 21.20 -17.04
N HIS A 26 -29.12 22.50 -17.35
CA HIS A 26 -28.33 23.13 -18.43
C HIS A 26 -26.83 23.10 -18.08
N GLU A 27 -25.95 23.02 -19.10
CA GLU A 27 -24.50 22.86 -18.90
C GLU A 27 -23.86 23.91 -17.99
N SER A 28 -24.40 25.14 -18.00
CA SER A 28 -23.94 26.28 -17.19
C SER A 28 -24.07 26.07 -15.68
N VAL A 29 -24.98 25.21 -15.22
CA VAL A 29 -25.27 24.98 -13.78
C VAL A 29 -25.16 23.52 -13.36
N ARG A 30 -25.02 22.60 -14.32
CA ARG A 30 -24.96 21.14 -14.11
C ARG A 30 -23.92 20.74 -13.07
N ASN A 31 -22.73 21.33 -13.14
CA ASN A 31 -21.60 20.98 -12.25
C ASN A 31 -21.84 21.36 -10.78
N ILE A 32 -22.83 22.21 -10.49
CA ILE A 32 -23.18 22.62 -9.12
C ILE A 32 -24.47 21.92 -8.67
N LEU A 33 -25.52 21.96 -9.49
CA LEU A 33 -26.84 21.46 -9.10
C LEU A 33 -26.95 19.93 -9.13
N ALA A 34 -26.30 19.26 -10.09
CA ALA A 34 -26.41 17.81 -10.18
C ALA A 34 -25.80 17.09 -8.96
N PRO A 35 -24.58 17.43 -8.49
CA PRO A 35 -24.02 16.82 -7.28
C PRO A 35 -24.83 17.13 -6.01
N VAL A 36 -25.36 18.35 -5.86
CA VAL A 36 -26.17 18.74 -4.69
C VAL A 36 -27.48 17.96 -4.64
N CYS A 37 -28.23 17.89 -5.75
CA CYS A 37 -29.47 17.12 -5.82
C CYS A 37 -29.23 15.63 -5.59
N LEU A 38 -28.14 15.10 -6.15
CA LEU A 38 -27.73 13.72 -5.91
C LEU A 38 -27.48 13.47 -4.42
N LEU A 39 -26.78 14.38 -3.74
CA LEU A 39 -26.48 14.26 -2.31
C LEU A 39 -27.74 14.35 -1.44
N VAL A 40 -28.67 15.26 -1.78
CA VAL A 40 -29.98 15.40 -1.12
C VAL A 40 -30.82 14.14 -1.20
N VAL A 41 -30.69 13.33 -2.26
CA VAL A 41 -31.43 12.06 -2.38
C VAL A 41 -30.65 10.90 -1.76
N ILE A 42 -29.35 10.81 -2.01
CA ILE A 42 -28.52 9.70 -1.55
C ILE A 42 -28.39 9.67 -0.03
N VAL A 43 -28.21 10.82 0.63
CA VAL A 43 -28.00 10.85 2.08
C VAL A 43 -29.21 10.31 2.86
N PRO A 44 -30.45 10.80 2.65
CA PRO A 44 -31.63 10.26 3.32
C PRO A 44 -31.91 8.80 2.95
N LEU A 45 -31.77 8.44 1.67
CA LEU A 45 -31.99 7.06 1.22
C LEU A 45 -31.01 6.09 1.90
N THR A 46 -29.75 6.50 2.03
CA THR A 46 -28.74 5.72 2.75
C THR A 46 -29.18 5.54 4.19
N LEU A 47 -29.61 6.60 4.89
CA LEU A 47 -30.07 6.48 6.27
C LEU A 47 -31.33 5.60 6.43
N ILE A 48 -32.29 5.69 5.52
CA ILE A 48 -33.56 4.93 5.55
C ILE A 48 -33.35 3.45 5.22
N VAL A 49 -32.46 3.12 4.28
CA VAL A 49 -32.24 1.74 3.82
C VAL A 49 -31.11 1.08 4.60
N VAL A 50 -29.94 1.72 4.66
CA VAL A 50 -28.77 1.17 5.34
C VAL A 50 -28.97 1.17 6.85
N GLY A 51 -29.59 2.19 7.42
CA GLY A 51 -29.80 2.29 8.88
C GLY A 51 -30.48 1.03 9.44
N PRO A 52 -31.70 0.68 8.99
CA PRO A 52 -32.43 -0.49 9.47
C PRO A 52 -31.77 -1.83 9.11
N ILE A 53 -31.23 -1.97 7.90
CA ILE A 53 -30.55 -3.21 7.47
C ILE A 53 -29.31 -3.43 8.32
N SER A 54 -28.46 -2.40 8.46
CA SER A 54 -27.28 -2.44 9.30
C SER A 54 -27.66 -2.74 10.75
N ALA A 55 -28.68 -2.08 11.31
CA ALA A 55 -29.13 -2.32 12.67
C ALA A 55 -29.64 -3.75 12.88
N THR A 56 -30.37 -4.32 11.93
CA THR A 56 -30.91 -5.68 12.01
C THR A 56 -29.79 -6.72 11.90
N VAL A 57 -28.92 -6.59 10.90
CA VAL A 57 -27.76 -7.48 10.70
C VAL A 57 -26.82 -7.39 11.90
N SER A 58 -26.57 -6.18 12.40
CA SER A 58 -25.76 -5.95 13.60
C SER A 58 -26.40 -6.56 14.84
N SER A 59 -27.72 -6.45 15.01
CA SER A 59 -28.45 -7.05 16.13
C SER A 59 -28.42 -8.58 16.11
N TRP A 60 -28.54 -9.19 14.92
CA TRP A 60 -28.41 -10.65 14.77
C TRP A 60 -26.98 -11.11 15.05
N LEU A 61 -25.99 -10.40 14.51
CA LEU A 61 -24.58 -10.70 14.73
C LEU A 61 -24.19 -10.50 16.20
N ALA A 62 -24.71 -9.45 16.85
CA ALA A 62 -24.60 -9.22 18.28
C ALA A 62 -25.13 -10.40 19.09
N THR A 63 -26.36 -10.81 18.80
CA THR A 63 -27.02 -11.91 19.50
C THR A 63 -26.26 -13.22 19.29
N ALA A 64 -25.79 -13.49 18.07
CA ALA A 64 -24.97 -14.65 17.75
C ALA A 64 -23.64 -14.64 18.52
N ILE A 65 -22.92 -13.51 18.55
CA ILE A 65 -21.64 -13.38 19.24
C ILE A 65 -21.83 -13.48 20.77
N VAL A 66 -22.84 -12.82 21.34
CA VAL A 66 -23.14 -12.90 22.78
C VAL A 66 -23.55 -14.33 23.17
N SER A 67 -24.36 -15.00 22.35
CA SER A 67 -24.74 -16.41 22.55
C SER A 67 -23.52 -17.34 22.47
N LEU A 68 -22.64 -17.13 21.50
CA LEU A 68 -21.39 -17.87 21.34
C LEU A 68 -20.47 -17.67 22.55
N ASN A 69 -20.32 -16.43 23.03
CA ASN A 69 -19.51 -16.10 24.20
C ASN A 69 -20.06 -16.75 25.48
N LYS A 70 -21.38 -16.82 25.66
CA LYS A 70 -21.99 -17.47 26.84
C LYS A 70 -21.89 -19.00 26.79
N SER A 71 -21.98 -19.58 25.60
CA SER A 71 -22.06 -21.04 25.43
C SER A 71 -20.68 -21.69 25.28
N VAL A 72 -19.79 -21.06 24.50
CA VAL A 72 -18.45 -21.58 24.19
C VAL A 72 -17.43 -20.42 24.15
N PRO A 73 -17.06 -19.83 25.30
CA PRO A 73 -16.15 -18.67 25.38
C PRO A 73 -14.82 -18.90 24.65
N ILE A 74 -14.26 -20.10 24.75
CA ILE A 74 -13.00 -20.50 24.11
C ILE A 74 -13.08 -20.32 22.58
N LEU A 75 -14.17 -20.82 21.97
CA LEU A 75 -14.36 -20.74 20.51
C LEU A 75 -14.59 -19.30 20.07
N ALA A 76 -15.36 -18.53 20.84
CA ALA A 76 -15.57 -17.11 20.58
C ALA A 76 -14.25 -16.34 20.56
N GLY A 77 -13.39 -16.58 21.57
CA GLY A 77 -12.08 -15.96 21.66
C GLY A 77 -11.13 -16.33 20.51
N LEU A 78 -11.10 -17.60 20.11
CA LEU A 78 -10.30 -18.06 18.97
C LEU A 78 -10.75 -17.41 17.66
N VAL A 79 -12.05 -17.38 17.41
CA VAL A 79 -12.62 -16.84 16.15
C VAL A 79 -12.45 -15.33 16.09
N LEU A 80 -12.89 -14.62 17.13
CA LEU A 80 -12.83 -13.16 17.15
C LEU A 80 -11.39 -12.68 17.22
N GLY A 81 -10.56 -13.24 18.09
CA GLY A 81 -9.15 -12.88 18.19
C GLY A 81 -8.34 -13.22 16.93
N GLY A 82 -8.68 -14.31 16.23
CA GLY A 82 -7.97 -14.73 15.03
C GLY A 82 -8.37 -14.00 13.76
N PHE A 83 -9.67 -13.75 13.58
CA PHE A 83 -10.22 -13.20 12.34
C PHE A 83 -10.52 -11.70 12.41
N TRP A 84 -10.42 -11.05 13.56
CA TRP A 84 -10.70 -9.61 13.65
C TRP A 84 -9.94 -8.79 12.61
N GLN A 85 -8.65 -9.05 12.44
CA GLN A 85 -7.83 -8.31 11.48
C GLN A 85 -8.18 -8.61 10.03
N VAL A 86 -8.76 -9.78 9.74
CA VAL A 86 -9.35 -10.08 8.43
C VAL A 86 -10.61 -9.22 8.21
N ILE A 87 -11.46 -9.09 9.24
CA ILE A 87 -12.65 -8.24 9.19
C ILE A 87 -12.26 -6.76 9.03
N VAL A 88 -11.15 -6.33 9.65
CA VAL A 88 -10.60 -4.97 9.49
C VAL A 88 -10.23 -4.69 8.05
N ILE A 89 -9.60 -5.65 7.36
CA ILE A 89 -9.25 -5.51 5.92
C ILE A 89 -10.48 -5.21 5.07
N PHE A 90 -11.60 -5.89 5.32
CA PHE A 90 -12.85 -5.65 4.58
C PHE A 90 -13.65 -4.44 5.07
N GLY A 91 -13.18 -3.73 6.11
CA GLY A 91 -13.87 -2.57 6.69
C GLY A 91 -15.22 -2.90 7.34
N VAL A 92 -15.55 -4.17 7.50
CA VAL A 92 -16.84 -4.62 8.07
C VAL A 92 -16.87 -4.45 9.60
N HIS A 93 -15.70 -4.30 10.23
CA HIS A 93 -15.57 -4.17 11.68
C HIS A 93 -16.32 -2.96 12.25
N TRP A 94 -16.50 -1.88 11.48
CA TRP A 94 -17.31 -0.72 11.89
C TRP A 94 -18.80 -1.05 12.09
N ALA A 95 -19.33 -2.09 11.44
CA ALA A 95 -20.69 -2.56 11.69
C ALA A 95 -20.86 -3.18 13.10
N LEU A 96 -19.76 -3.55 13.76
CA LEU A 96 -19.78 -4.16 15.08
C LEU A 96 -19.70 -3.14 16.22
N VAL A 97 -19.43 -1.86 15.94
CA VAL A 97 -19.40 -0.81 16.98
C VAL A 97 -20.78 -0.56 17.61
N PRO A 98 -21.88 -0.41 16.85
CA PRO A 98 -23.21 -0.26 17.43
C PRO A 98 -23.63 -1.44 18.32
N VAL A 99 -23.16 -2.64 18.00
CA VAL A 99 -23.38 -3.84 18.82
C VAL A 99 -22.75 -3.69 20.20
N MET A 100 -21.49 -3.25 20.25
CA MET A 100 -20.77 -3.03 21.51
C MET A 100 -21.48 -1.96 22.36
N MET A 101 -21.91 -0.87 21.73
CA MET A 101 -22.68 0.18 22.41
C MET A 101 -23.99 -0.36 22.97
N ASN A 102 -24.71 -1.19 22.21
CA ASN A 102 -25.95 -1.81 22.67
C ASN A 102 -25.71 -2.79 23.83
N ASN A 103 -24.62 -3.56 23.80
CA ASN A 103 -24.26 -4.46 24.90
C ASN A 103 -24.00 -3.70 26.19
N ILE A 104 -23.28 -2.58 26.13
CA ILE A 104 -23.07 -1.69 27.28
C ILE A 104 -24.41 -1.11 27.76
N ALA A 105 -25.27 -0.65 26.84
CA ALA A 105 -26.56 -0.06 27.21
C ALA A 105 -27.52 -1.06 27.89
N GLN A 106 -27.56 -2.31 27.41
CA GLN A 106 -28.49 -3.34 27.91
C GLN A 106 -27.94 -4.14 29.10
N ASN A 107 -26.64 -4.46 29.07
CA ASN A 107 -26.01 -5.36 30.04
C ASN A 107 -25.00 -4.65 30.97
N GLY A 108 -24.82 -3.33 30.81
CA GLY A 108 -23.81 -2.54 31.51
C GLY A 108 -22.38 -2.76 31.03
N THR A 109 -22.12 -3.83 30.25
CA THR A 109 -20.77 -4.25 29.82
C THR A 109 -20.78 -4.88 28.43
N ASP A 110 -19.69 -4.75 27.69
CA ASP A 110 -19.45 -5.45 26.43
C ASP A 110 -18.29 -6.46 26.54
N LEU A 111 -18.58 -7.73 26.25
CA LEU A 111 -17.60 -8.82 26.29
C LEU A 111 -16.76 -8.93 25.00
N MET A 112 -17.18 -8.26 23.93
CA MET A 112 -16.51 -8.38 22.64
C MET A 112 -15.23 -7.56 22.61
N MET A 113 -15.29 -6.30 23.03
CA MET A 113 -14.17 -5.37 23.04
C MET A 113 -12.88 -5.93 23.67
N PRO A 114 -12.89 -6.53 24.87
CA PRO A 114 -11.70 -7.15 25.44
C PRO A 114 -11.13 -8.27 24.57
N ILE A 115 -11.98 -9.12 23.99
CA ILE A 115 -11.56 -10.25 23.15
C ILE A 115 -10.86 -9.79 21.86
N LEU A 116 -11.17 -8.58 21.39
CA LEU A 116 -10.63 -8.03 20.14
C LEU A 116 -9.27 -7.34 20.34
N LEU A 117 -8.96 -6.86 21.54
CA LEU A 117 -7.69 -6.19 21.84
C LEU A 117 -6.46 -7.09 21.52
N PRO A 118 -6.44 -8.38 21.88
CA PRO A 118 -5.35 -9.28 21.52
C PRO A 118 -5.04 -9.33 20.02
N ALA A 119 -6.07 -9.24 19.16
CA ALA A 119 -5.90 -9.25 17.71
C ALA A 119 -5.21 -7.98 17.19
N VAL A 120 -5.42 -6.84 17.86
CA VAL A 120 -4.74 -5.57 17.57
C VAL A 120 -3.29 -5.64 18.03
N LEU A 121 -3.08 -6.09 19.27
CA LEU A 121 -1.75 -6.16 19.86
C LEU A 121 -0.86 -7.21 19.20
N SER A 122 -1.41 -8.31 18.68
CA SER A 122 -0.62 -9.28 17.93
C SER A 122 -0.08 -8.70 16.61
N GLN A 123 -0.82 -7.81 15.94
CA GLN A 123 -0.33 -7.08 14.76
C GLN A 123 0.76 -6.08 15.15
N ALA A 124 0.58 -5.35 16.25
CA ALA A 124 1.63 -4.48 16.78
C ALA A 124 2.91 -5.27 17.10
N GLY A 125 2.79 -6.45 17.72
CA GLY A 125 3.91 -7.35 17.97
C GLY A 125 4.58 -7.85 16.69
N ALA A 126 3.80 -8.20 15.67
CA ALA A 126 4.34 -8.58 14.36
C ALA A 126 5.08 -7.44 13.66
N ALA A 127 4.57 -6.21 13.73
CA ALA A 127 5.28 -5.02 13.25
C ALA A 127 6.59 -4.80 14.03
N LEU A 128 6.57 -4.96 15.35
CA LEU A 128 7.77 -4.86 16.18
C LEU A 128 8.82 -5.91 15.77
N ALA A 129 8.40 -7.15 15.53
CA ALA A 129 9.30 -8.19 15.06
C ALA A 129 9.94 -7.86 13.70
N VAL A 130 9.16 -7.27 12.79
CA VAL A 130 9.67 -6.77 11.51
C VAL A 130 10.68 -5.65 11.74
N PHE A 131 10.39 -4.68 12.59
CA PHE A 131 11.30 -3.59 12.96
C PHE A 131 12.64 -4.11 13.52
N LEU A 132 12.59 -5.11 14.40
CA LEU A 132 13.78 -5.68 15.04
C LEU A 132 14.60 -6.56 14.10
N ARG A 133 13.99 -7.22 13.10
CA ARG A 133 14.66 -8.22 12.25
C ARG A 133 14.97 -7.74 10.82
N THR A 134 14.24 -6.78 10.29
CA THR A 134 14.42 -6.32 8.90
C THR A 134 15.76 -5.60 8.72
N ARG A 135 16.37 -5.79 7.55
CA ARG A 135 17.59 -5.07 7.14
C ARG A 135 17.31 -3.89 6.21
N ASP A 136 16.14 -3.84 5.60
CA ASP A 136 15.72 -2.78 4.70
C ASP A 136 15.38 -1.51 5.50
N ALA A 137 16.07 -0.39 5.22
CA ALA A 137 15.94 0.85 6.00
C ALA A 137 14.52 1.45 5.93
N LYS A 138 13.87 1.37 4.76
CA LYS A 138 12.51 1.87 4.54
C LYS A 138 11.48 1.04 5.32
N MET A 139 11.56 -0.29 5.22
CA MET A 139 10.73 -1.23 5.96
C MET A 139 10.96 -1.10 7.47
N LYS A 140 12.21 -0.86 7.89
CA LYS A 140 12.54 -0.65 9.30
C LYS A 140 11.86 0.61 9.82
N SER A 141 12.03 1.74 9.13
CA SER A 141 11.36 2.99 9.51
C SER A 141 9.84 2.84 9.58
N LEU A 142 9.23 2.24 8.54
CA LEU A 142 7.79 1.98 8.48
C LEU A 142 7.31 1.06 9.61
N ALA A 143 8.05 0.00 9.92
CA ALA A 143 7.69 -0.95 10.97
C ALA A 143 7.78 -0.35 12.38
N GLY A 144 8.78 0.50 12.63
CA GLY A 144 8.91 1.21 13.90
C GLY A 144 7.70 2.13 14.16
N SER A 145 7.37 2.99 13.20
CA SER A 145 6.22 3.90 13.34
C SER A 145 4.89 3.15 13.41
N SER A 146 4.68 2.15 12.54
CA SER A 146 3.42 1.39 12.47
C SER A 146 3.17 0.55 13.73
N THR A 147 4.22 0.10 14.42
CA THR A 147 4.10 -0.58 15.73
C THR A 147 3.41 0.33 16.75
N ILE A 148 3.87 1.58 16.85
CA ILE A 148 3.31 2.57 17.79
C ILE A 148 1.86 2.87 17.41
N THR A 149 1.59 3.09 16.13
CA THR A 149 0.25 3.36 15.61
C THR A 149 -0.71 2.20 15.91
N ALA A 150 -0.25 0.94 15.77
CA ALA A 150 -1.05 -0.25 16.08
C ALA A 150 -1.34 -0.42 17.58
N LEU A 151 -0.41 -0.06 18.47
CA LEU A 151 -0.68 -0.05 19.92
C LEU A 151 -1.83 0.89 20.31
N PHE A 152 -2.00 1.97 19.55
CA PHE A 152 -3.10 2.92 19.70
C PHE A 152 -4.37 2.53 18.93
N GLY A 153 -4.44 1.32 18.40
CA GLY A 153 -5.64 0.78 17.76
C GLY A 153 -5.77 1.08 16.27
N ILE A 154 -4.80 1.77 15.66
CA ILE A 154 -4.78 2.05 14.23
C ILE A 154 -3.87 1.02 13.56
N THR A 155 -4.48 0.00 12.97
CA THR A 155 -3.77 -1.19 12.48
C THR A 155 -3.52 -1.17 10.98
N GLU A 156 -4.16 -0.28 10.24
CA GLU A 156 -4.10 -0.18 8.78
C GLU A 156 -2.68 0.01 8.24
N PRO A 157 -1.83 0.90 8.80
CA PRO A 157 -0.44 1.04 8.36
C PRO A 157 0.37 -0.25 8.57
N THR A 158 0.08 -0.99 9.65
CA THR A 158 0.72 -2.27 9.95
C THR A 158 0.25 -3.37 8.99
N ILE A 159 -1.06 -3.51 8.81
CA ILE A 159 -1.67 -4.55 7.98
C ILE A 159 -1.24 -4.38 6.53
N TYR A 160 -1.51 -3.22 5.94
CA TYR A 160 -1.28 -2.99 4.52
C TYR A 160 0.18 -2.68 4.20
N GLY A 161 0.87 -1.94 5.07
CA GLY A 161 2.25 -1.55 4.85
C GLY A 161 3.26 -2.67 5.08
N ILE A 162 2.93 -3.64 5.94
CA ILE A 162 3.92 -4.59 6.47
C ILE A 162 3.40 -6.03 6.44
N THR A 163 2.40 -6.38 7.25
CA THR A 163 2.13 -7.78 7.57
C THR A 163 1.50 -8.53 6.40
N LEU A 164 0.56 -7.91 5.66
CA LEU A 164 0.02 -8.50 4.42
C LEU A 164 1.05 -8.52 3.30
N LYS A 165 1.87 -7.47 3.18
CA LYS A 165 2.93 -7.39 2.17
C LYS A 165 3.91 -8.56 2.29
N LEU A 166 4.24 -8.95 3.52
CA LEU A 166 5.11 -10.09 3.84
C LEU A 166 4.36 -11.43 3.96
N LYS A 167 3.02 -11.42 3.96
CA LYS A 167 2.07 -12.54 4.10
C LYS A 167 2.20 -13.35 5.39
N LYS A 168 3.36 -13.98 5.64
CA LYS A 168 3.61 -14.82 6.82
C LYS A 168 3.41 -14.07 8.15
N PRO A 169 3.93 -12.84 8.33
CA PRO A 169 3.68 -12.07 9.55
C PRO A 169 2.19 -11.88 9.86
N PHE A 170 1.36 -11.68 8.83
CA PHE A 170 -0.08 -11.50 9.03
C PHE A 170 -0.75 -12.75 9.60
N TYR A 171 -0.52 -13.93 9.00
CA TYR A 171 -1.12 -15.18 9.47
C TYR A 171 -0.62 -15.56 10.87
N LEU A 172 0.67 -15.35 11.16
CA LEU A 172 1.24 -15.63 12.48
C LEU A 172 0.68 -14.69 13.56
N ALA A 173 0.46 -13.42 13.22
CA ALA A 173 -0.22 -12.46 14.09
C ALA A 173 -1.69 -12.84 14.32
N CYS A 174 -2.40 -13.33 13.32
CA CYS A 174 -3.76 -13.87 13.49
C CYS A 174 -3.78 -15.06 14.44
N VAL A 175 -2.85 -16.01 14.32
CA VAL A 175 -2.74 -17.13 15.27
C VAL A 175 -2.47 -16.63 16.69
N ALA A 176 -1.55 -15.68 16.85
CA ALA A 176 -1.26 -15.09 18.16
C ALA A 176 -2.46 -14.34 18.74
N GLY A 177 -3.21 -13.62 17.90
CA GLY A 177 -4.47 -12.95 18.26
C GLY A 177 -5.54 -13.94 18.70
N ALA A 178 -5.67 -15.09 18.04
CA ALA A 178 -6.59 -16.16 18.44
C ALA A 178 -6.25 -16.71 19.84
N VAL A 179 -4.97 -16.96 20.12
CA VAL A 179 -4.52 -17.47 21.43
C VAL A 179 -4.79 -16.44 22.53
N GLY A 180 -4.45 -15.16 22.32
CA GLY A 180 -4.75 -14.13 23.32
C GLY A 180 -6.26 -13.89 23.47
N GLY A 181 -7.00 -13.85 22.36
CA GLY A 181 -8.46 -13.70 22.36
C GLY A 181 -9.16 -14.83 23.11
N MET A 182 -8.67 -16.07 22.99
CA MET A 182 -9.13 -17.21 23.79
C MET A 182 -8.90 -17.00 25.29
N ILE A 183 -7.71 -16.55 25.70
CA ILE A 183 -7.39 -16.27 27.11
C ILE A 183 -8.31 -15.17 27.65
N VAL A 184 -8.48 -14.08 26.90
CA VAL A 184 -9.37 -12.98 27.29
C VAL A 184 -10.82 -13.45 27.36
N ALA A 185 -11.30 -14.26 26.43
CA ALA A 185 -12.67 -14.77 26.47
C ALA A 185 -12.93 -15.65 27.71
N ILE A 186 -11.97 -16.48 28.11
CA ILE A 186 -12.05 -17.29 29.35
C ILE A 186 -12.08 -16.39 30.60
N SER A 187 -11.40 -15.24 30.57
CA SER A 187 -11.39 -14.31 31.71
C SER A 187 -12.77 -13.74 32.05
N GLY A 188 -13.67 -13.68 31.05
CA GLY A 188 -14.97 -13.02 31.19
C GLY A 188 -14.86 -11.51 31.42
N ALA A 189 -13.74 -10.89 31.02
CA ALA A 189 -13.58 -9.45 31.06
C ALA A 189 -14.63 -8.75 30.20
N GLY A 190 -15.13 -7.62 30.70
CA GLY A 190 -16.11 -6.78 30.03
C GLY A 190 -15.66 -5.33 30.01
N ALA A 191 -15.93 -4.64 28.90
CA ALA A 191 -15.72 -3.22 28.75
C ALA A 191 -16.95 -2.44 29.25
N ASN A 192 -16.75 -1.50 30.17
CA ASN A 192 -17.83 -0.69 30.76
C ASN A 192 -18.09 0.62 29.99
N ALA A 193 -17.25 0.94 29.01
CA ALA A 193 -17.34 2.13 28.18
C ALA A 193 -16.89 1.81 26.75
N ALA A 194 -17.45 2.53 25.78
CA ALA A 194 -17.03 2.41 24.39
C ALA A 194 -15.64 3.05 24.20
N ALA A 195 -14.73 2.31 23.58
CA ALA A 195 -13.39 2.77 23.25
C ALA A 195 -12.92 2.10 21.96
N LEU A 196 -11.87 2.65 21.34
CA LEU A 196 -11.15 1.96 20.27
C LEU A 196 -10.28 0.87 20.88
N ALA A 197 -10.29 -0.33 20.28
CA ALA A 197 -9.49 -1.46 20.75
C ALA A 197 -8.01 -1.12 20.66
N SER A 198 -7.40 -0.81 21.81
CA SER A 198 -6.03 -0.32 21.93
C SER A 198 -5.52 -0.52 23.36
N VAL A 199 -4.23 -0.27 23.60
CA VAL A 199 -3.72 -0.24 24.98
C VAL A 199 -4.49 0.80 25.83
N LEU A 200 -4.98 1.86 25.21
CA LEU A 200 -5.77 2.90 25.87
C LEU A 200 -7.18 2.46 26.26
N SER A 201 -7.67 1.32 25.77
CA SER A 201 -8.98 0.77 26.20
C SER A 201 -8.90 -0.07 27.47
N LEU A 202 -7.69 -0.43 27.96
CA LEU A 202 -7.53 -1.22 29.18
C LEU A 202 -8.27 -0.67 30.41
N PRO A 203 -8.31 0.66 30.67
CA PRO A 203 -9.08 1.20 31.79
C PRO A 203 -10.57 0.87 31.72
N THR A 204 -11.13 0.66 30.52
CA THR A 204 -12.54 0.30 30.34
C THR A 204 -12.83 -1.14 30.78
N PHE A 205 -11.79 -1.98 30.90
CA PHE A 205 -11.89 -3.40 31.27
C PHE A 205 -11.68 -3.63 32.77
N ILE A 206 -11.44 -2.57 33.55
CA ILE A 206 -11.23 -2.67 34.99
C ILE A 206 -12.47 -3.26 35.65
N GLY A 207 -12.31 -4.43 36.25
CA GLY A 207 -13.41 -5.21 36.81
C GLY A 207 -13.09 -6.70 36.83
N LYS A 208 -14.14 -7.51 36.70
CA LYS A 208 -14.03 -8.97 36.67
C LYS A 208 -13.17 -9.40 35.47
N GLY A 209 -12.22 -10.32 35.71
CA GLY A 209 -11.39 -10.89 34.63
C GLY A 209 -10.25 -10.00 34.13
N PHE A 210 -10.13 -8.75 34.60
CA PHE A 210 -9.14 -7.78 34.11
C PHE A 210 -7.70 -8.33 34.09
N GLY A 211 -7.25 -8.93 35.21
CA GLY A 211 -5.88 -9.44 35.30
C GLY A 211 -5.56 -10.50 34.24
N LEU A 212 -6.48 -11.45 34.02
CA LEU A 212 -6.31 -12.49 33.01
C LEU A 212 -6.47 -11.93 31.58
N SER A 213 -7.29 -10.89 31.39
CA SER A 213 -7.38 -10.17 30.12
C SER A 213 -6.03 -9.57 29.72
N VAL A 214 -5.38 -8.85 30.65
CA VAL A 214 -4.06 -8.25 30.43
C VAL A 214 -3.01 -9.32 30.11
N VAL A 215 -3.09 -10.48 30.75
CA VAL A 215 -2.23 -11.63 30.41
C VAL A 215 -2.48 -12.08 28.97
N GLY A 216 -3.74 -12.22 28.54
CA GLY A 216 -4.09 -12.57 27.16
C GLY A 216 -3.56 -11.55 26.14
N ASP A 217 -3.67 -10.26 26.45
CA ASP A 217 -3.16 -9.15 25.66
C ASP A 217 -1.63 -9.20 25.49
N VAL A 218 -0.91 -9.39 26.60
CA VAL A 218 0.55 -9.52 26.61
C VAL A 218 0.99 -10.79 25.87
N VAL A 219 0.28 -11.90 26.05
CA VAL A 219 0.55 -13.15 25.34
C VAL A 219 0.38 -12.98 23.83
N ALA A 220 -0.69 -12.33 23.37
CA ALA A 220 -0.88 -12.07 21.94
C ALA A 220 0.22 -11.17 21.35
N PHE A 221 0.60 -10.10 22.07
CA PHE A 221 1.70 -9.23 21.64
C PHE A 221 3.03 -9.99 21.57
N ALA A 222 3.38 -10.71 22.64
CA ALA A 222 4.63 -11.45 22.74
C ALA A 222 4.68 -12.59 21.71
N LEU A 223 3.61 -13.37 21.59
CA LEU A 223 3.53 -14.48 20.63
C LEU A 223 3.53 -13.96 19.18
N GLY A 224 2.82 -12.86 18.90
CA GLY A 224 2.85 -12.20 17.60
C GLY A 224 4.26 -11.73 17.24
N THR A 225 4.98 -11.18 18.22
CA THR A 225 6.39 -10.77 18.07
C THR A 225 7.29 -11.98 17.84
N VAL A 226 7.26 -12.99 18.72
CA VAL A 226 8.15 -14.15 18.67
C VAL A 226 7.93 -14.97 17.40
N LEU A 227 6.68 -15.32 17.08
CA LEU A 227 6.36 -16.09 15.89
C LEU A 227 6.78 -15.35 14.62
N THR A 228 6.45 -14.07 14.53
CA THR A 228 6.84 -13.25 13.37
C THR A 228 8.34 -13.07 13.30
N TYR A 229 9.03 -12.88 14.43
CA TYR A 229 10.47 -12.75 14.48
C TYR A 229 11.11 -14.00 13.92
N PHE A 230 10.78 -15.20 14.43
CA PHE A 230 11.45 -16.45 14.01
C PHE A 230 10.97 -17.00 12.66
N PHE A 231 9.66 -16.96 12.39
CA PHE A 231 9.02 -17.65 11.27
C PHE A 231 8.39 -16.71 10.22
N GLY A 232 8.40 -15.40 10.45
CA GLY A 232 7.75 -14.41 9.58
C GLY A 232 8.44 -14.17 8.24
N GLY A 233 9.58 -14.80 7.95
CA GLY A 233 10.25 -14.68 6.65
C GLY A 233 10.65 -13.24 6.29
N ILE A 234 10.92 -12.40 7.30
CA ILE A 234 11.06 -10.93 7.20
C ILE A 234 12.16 -10.51 6.21
N ASN A 235 13.19 -11.33 6.04
CA ASN A 235 14.29 -11.12 5.09
C ASN A 235 14.30 -12.16 3.95
N ALA A 236 13.22 -12.91 3.73
CA ALA A 236 13.16 -13.91 2.65
C ALA A 236 13.25 -13.26 1.26
N GLY A 237 12.72 -12.04 1.10
CA GLY A 237 12.91 -11.23 -0.10
C GLY A 237 14.33 -10.68 -0.27
N ALA A 238 15.11 -10.55 0.83
CA ALA A 238 16.53 -10.20 0.76
C ALA A 238 17.41 -11.37 0.30
N LYS A 239 16.87 -12.60 0.27
CA LYS A 239 17.53 -13.81 -0.25
C LYS A 239 17.02 -14.27 -1.62
N ALA A 240 16.23 -13.44 -2.30
CA ALA A 240 15.76 -13.70 -3.67
C ALA A 240 16.04 -12.53 -4.63
N LYS A 241 17.04 -11.69 -4.33
CA LYS A 241 17.96 -11.25 -5.36
C LYS A 241 19.07 -12.29 -5.35
N THR A 242 19.05 -13.23 -6.29
CA THR A 242 20.30 -13.86 -6.73
C THR A 242 21.24 -12.71 -7.03
N SER A 243 22.17 -12.45 -6.11
CA SER A 243 23.39 -11.75 -6.46
C SER A 243 23.96 -12.55 -7.63
N PRO A 244 24.10 -12.00 -8.84
CA PRO A 244 25.27 -12.36 -9.60
C PRO A 244 26.45 -11.99 -8.70
N SER A 245 27.44 -12.86 -8.70
CA SER A 245 28.72 -12.71 -8.03
C SER A 245 29.16 -11.25 -7.95
N ALA A 246 29.71 -10.88 -6.81
CA ALA A 246 30.67 -9.80 -6.72
C ALA A 246 31.62 -9.88 -7.93
N ASN A 247 31.40 -8.97 -8.88
CA ASN A 247 32.31 -8.56 -9.95
C ASN A 247 32.23 -7.02 -10.05
N SER A 248 32.09 -6.32 -8.91
CA SER A 248 32.38 -4.89 -8.75
C SER A 248 33.91 -4.65 -8.79
N GLU A 249 34.59 -5.28 -9.75
CA GLU A 249 35.94 -4.93 -10.16
C GLU A 249 35.98 -4.31 -11.56
N LEU A 250 34.85 -4.30 -12.29
CA LEU A 250 34.75 -3.65 -13.61
C LEU A 250 33.48 -2.82 -13.68
N GLY A 251 33.61 -1.51 -13.37
CA GLY A 251 32.53 -0.53 -13.44
C GLY A 251 31.68 -0.64 -14.70
N GLU A 252 30.40 -0.26 -14.60
CA GLU A 252 29.45 -0.26 -15.69
C GLU A 252 29.29 1.16 -16.24
N ALA A 253 29.43 1.30 -17.55
CA ALA A 253 29.29 2.57 -18.23
C ALA A 253 27.96 2.56 -19.02
N LEU A 254 27.09 3.52 -18.71
CA LEU A 254 25.79 3.68 -19.37
C LEU A 254 25.92 4.67 -20.53
N ALA A 255 25.57 4.25 -21.74
CA ALA A 255 25.48 5.15 -22.90
C ALA A 255 24.27 6.09 -22.78
N ALA A 256 24.23 7.16 -23.57
CA ALA A 256 23.03 7.98 -23.69
C ALA A 256 21.90 7.18 -24.36
N PRO A 257 20.69 7.12 -23.80
CA PRO A 257 19.57 6.41 -24.41
C PRO A 257 19.02 7.15 -25.64
N VAL A 258 19.29 8.45 -25.78
CA VAL A 258 18.88 9.27 -26.92
C VAL A 258 19.96 10.30 -27.21
N LYS A 259 20.07 10.73 -28.46
CA LYS A 259 20.95 11.84 -28.82
C LYS A 259 20.30 13.16 -28.43
N GLY A 260 21.02 14.04 -27.75
CA GLY A 260 20.49 15.31 -27.26
C GLY A 260 21.46 16.09 -26.39
N VAL A 261 20.89 16.99 -25.59
CA VAL A 261 21.61 17.81 -24.62
C VAL A 261 21.33 17.32 -23.21
N LEU A 262 22.38 16.99 -22.46
CA LEU A 262 22.28 16.62 -21.05
C LEU A 262 21.89 17.83 -20.20
N VAL A 263 20.85 17.65 -19.40
CA VAL A 263 20.37 18.61 -18.40
C VAL A 263 20.31 17.92 -17.03
N PRO A 264 20.59 18.66 -15.94
CA PRO A 264 20.52 18.09 -14.60
C PRO A 264 19.07 17.75 -14.23
N LEU A 265 18.86 16.61 -13.55
CA LEU A 265 17.54 16.22 -13.06
C LEU A 265 16.94 17.28 -12.13
N THR A 266 17.76 17.92 -11.29
CA THR A 266 17.34 18.99 -10.38
C THR A 266 16.80 20.24 -11.09
N GLY A 267 17.01 20.36 -12.41
CA GLY A 267 16.47 21.44 -13.22
C GLY A 267 15.11 21.15 -13.86
N LEU A 268 14.56 19.95 -13.67
CA LEU A 268 13.24 19.58 -14.18
C LEU A 268 12.13 20.18 -13.32
N ALA A 269 10.98 20.48 -13.95
CA ALA A 269 9.80 20.99 -13.25
C ALA A 269 9.11 19.92 -12.37
N ASP A 270 9.29 18.64 -12.69
CA ASP A 270 8.68 17.53 -11.96
C ASP A 270 9.50 17.17 -10.71
N GLU A 271 8.85 17.30 -9.54
CA GLU A 271 9.49 17.08 -8.23
C GLU A 271 9.88 15.61 -7.98
N VAL A 272 9.18 14.64 -8.59
CA VAL A 272 9.48 13.21 -8.42
C VAL A 272 10.82 12.88 -9.05
N PHE A 273 11.09 13.41 -10.24
CA PHE A 273 12.38 13.23 -10.92
C PHE A 273 13.46 14.16 -10.37
N ALA A 274 13.13 15.42 -10.09
CA ALA A 274 14.10 16.41 -9.60
C ALA A 274 14.63 16.09 -8.18
N SER A 275 13.86 15.36 -7.37
CA SER A 275 14.26 14.94 -6.02
C SER A 275 15.14 13.69 -5.98
N GLU A 276 15.38 13.02 -7.10
CA GLU A 276 16.09 11.73 -7.20
C GLU A 276 15.52 10.60 -6.30
N THR A 277 14.27 10.72 -5.85
CA THR A 277 13.64 9.72 -4.96
C THR A 277 13.41 8.36 -5.64
N MET A 278 13.31 8.35 -6.97
CA MET A 278 13.26 7.14 -7.82
C MET A 278 14.64 6.52 -8.08
N GLY A 279 15.72 7.25 -7.75
CA GLY A 279 17.11 6.89 -8.05
C GLY A 279 17.87 8.05 -8.69
N LYS A 280 19.20 7.92 -8.72
CA LYS A 280 20.08 8.87 -9.42
C LYS A 280 20.00 8.68 -10.92
N GLY A 281 20.15 9.76 -11.68
CA GLY A 281 20.04 9.68 -13.14
C GLY A 281 20.50 10.93 -13.87
N VAL A 282 20.17 10.97 -15.15
CA VAL A 282 20.36 12.13 -16.03
C VAL A 282 19.08 12.38 -16.83
N ALA A 283 18.88 13.63 -17.23
CA ALA A 283 17.85 14.01 -18.19
C ALA A 283 18.50 14.50 -19.49
N ILE A 284 17.86 14.22 -20.61
CA ILE A 284 18.37 14.53 -21.94
C ILE A 284 17.23 15.15 -22.74
N VAL A 285 17.44 16.37 -23.22
CA VAL A 285 16.54 17.01 -24.18
C VAL A 285 16.87 16.42 -25.56
N PRO A 286 15.97 15.63 -26.17
CA PRO A 286 16.30 14.84 -27.36
C PRO A 286 16.39 15.71 -28.63
N GLU A 287 17.37 15.44 -29.49
CA GLU A 287 17.44 15.98 -30.86
C GLU A 287 16.61 15.14 -31.85
N ASN A 288 16.36 13.87 -31.51
CA ASN A 288 15.67 12.94 -32.37
C ASN A 288 14.75 12.00 -31.59
N GLY A 289 13.83 11.38 -32.31
CA GLY A 289 12.78 10.53 -31.78
C GLY A 289 13.15 9.06 -31.59
N MET A 290 14.41 8.72 -31.27
CA MET A 290 14.83 7.31 -31.18
C MET A 290 15.54 7.01 -29.86
N VAL A 291 14.86 6.26 -28.99
CA VAL A 291 15.45 5.72 -27.77
C VAL A 291 16.14 4.39 -28.07
N LYS A 292 17.39 4.26 -27.65
CA LYS A 292 18.24 3.07 -27.77
C LYS A 292 18.65 2.56 -26.40
N ALA A 293 19.06 1.29 -26.34
CA ALA A 293 19.52 0.66 -25.12
C ALA A 293 20.85 1.28 -24.63
N PRO A 294 20.90 1.84 -23.41
CA PRO A 294 22.12 2.40 -22.83
C PRO A 294 23.09 1.33 -22.30
N VAL A 295 22.59 0.09 -22.11
CA VAL A 295 23.30 -1.08 -21.60
C VAL A 295 22.84 -2.35 -22.30
N ALA A 296 23.67 -3.39 -22.26
CA ALA A 296 23.24 -4.74 -22.56
C ALA A 296 22.47 -5.35 -21.38
N GLY A 297 21.36 -6.02 -21.64
CA GLY A 297 20.51 -6.56 -20.59
C GLY A 297 19.13 -7.03 -21.05
N VAL A 298 18.26 -7.35 -20.09
CA VAL A 298 16.90 -7.84 -20.34
C VAL A 298 15.87 -6.76 -20.08
N ILE A 299 14.94 -6.56 -21.02
CA ILE A 299 13.77 -5.69 -20.84
C ILE A 299 12.86 -6.31 -19.76
N ARG A 300 12.88 -5.75 -18.55
CA ARG A 300 12.05 -6.23 -17.42
C ARG A 300 10.68 -5.58 -17.38
N LEU A 301 10.58 -4.34 -17.86
CA LEU A 301 9.37 -3.54 -17.84
C LEU A 301 9.21 -2.85 -19.19
N LEU A 302 8.04 -2.98 -19.79
CA LEU A 302 7.65 -2.22 -20.97
C LEU A 302 6.21 -1.77 -20.76
N TYR A 303 5.98 -0.47 -20.64
CA TYR A 303 4.63 0.05 -20.46
C TYR A 303 3.84 -0.08 -21.77
N PRO A 304 2.54 -0.46 -21.73
CA PRO A 304 1.73 -0.60 -22.94
C PRO A 304 1.65 0.67 -23.80
N THR A 305 1.78 1.84 -23.17
CA THR A 305 1.77 3.16 -23.84
C THR A 305 3.14 3.56 -24.41
N GLY A 306 4.19 2.75 -24.24
CA GLY A 306 5.52 2.98 -24.82
C GLY A 306 6.36 4.13 -24.21
N HIS A 307 5.79 4.93 -23.31
CA HIS A 307 6.47 6.07 -22.68
C HIS A 307 7.62 5.68 -21.72
N ALA A 308 7.66 4.44 -21.23
CA ALA A 308 8.67 4.02 -20.24
C ALA A 308 9.10 2.56 -20.41
N ILE A 309 10.39 2.32 -20.16
CA ILE A 309 11.06 1.02 -20.33
C ILE A 309 12.03 0.80 -19.18
N GLY A 310 11.97 -0.36 -18.55
CA GLY A 310 12.91 -0.81 -17.54
C GLY A 310 13.82 -1.92 -18.06
N ILE A 311 15.12 -1.75 -17.94
CA ILE A 311 16.16 -2.70 -18.34
C ILE A 311 16.90 -3.16 -17.08
N GLN A 312 17.05 -4.48 -16.92
CA GLN A 312 18.03 -5.01 -15.98
C GLN A 312 19.29 -5.35 -16.77
N SER A 313 20.40 -4.67 -16.48
CA SER A 313 21.65 -4.91 -17.15
C SER A 313 22.21 -6.29 -16.82
N ASP A 314 23.07 -6.82 -17.71
CA ASP A 314 23.77 -8.09 -17.45
C ASP A 314 24.71 -8.00 -16.24
N LYS A 315 25.12 -6.78 -15.85
CA LYS A 315 25.91 -6.50 -14.65
C LYS A 315 25.05 -6.25 -13.40
N GLY A 316 23.72 -6.16 -13.53
CA GLY A 316 22.78 -6.11 -12.42
C GLY A 316 22.25 -4.72 -12.05
N SER A 317 22.63 -3.65 -12.78
CA SER A 317 21.97 -2.35 -12.59
C SER A 317 20.57 -2.36 -13.18
N GLU A 318 19.66 -1.62 -12.56
CA GLU A 318 18.26 -1.49 -12.96
C GLU A 318 18.06 -0.08 -13.55
N ILE A 319 17.92 0.01 -14.88
CA ILE A 319 17.81 1.28 -15.61
C ILE A 319 16.35 1.48 -16.00
N LEU A 320 15.76 2.60 -15.58
CA LEU A 320 14.49 3.10 -16.06
C LEU A 320 14.72 4.24 -17.07
N ILE A 321 14.19 4.08 -18.26
CA ILE A 321 14.10 5.13 -19.28
C ILE A 321 12.65 5.60 -19.34
N HIS A 322 12.42 6.89 -19.15
CA HIS A 322 11.10 7.50 -19.20
C HIS A 322 11.13 8.67 -20.19
N ILE A 323 10.18 8.70 -21.13
CA ILE A 323 10.13 9.66 -22.25
C ILE A 323 9.07 10.70 -21.95
N GLY A 324 9.50 11.89 -21.56
CA GLY A 324 8.62 13.01 -21.21
C GLY A 324 7.93 12.88 -19.86
N ILE A 325 7.47 13.99 -19.30
CA ILE A 325 6.72 14.04 -18.03
C ILE A 325 5.23 13.95 -18.38
N ASP A 326 4.47 13.14 -17.63
CA ASP A 326 3.02 12.92 -17.81
C ASP A 326 2.56 12.38 -19.18
N THR A 327 3.49 11.95 -20.04
CA THR A 327 3.21 11.42 -21.39
C THR A 327 2.43 10.11 -21.39
N VAL A 328 2.28 9.43 -20.25
CA VAL A 328 1.33 8.33 -20.07
C VAL A 328 -0.10 8.73 -20.46
N ASN A 329 -0.45 10.02 -20.28
CA ASN A 329 -1.75 10.58 -20.62
C ASN A 329 -2.02 10.66 -22.14
N LEU A 330 -0.97 10.56 -22.97
CA LEU A 330 -1.09 10.42 -24.42
C LEU A 330 -1.61 9.04 -24.85
N LYS A 331 -1.72 8.08 -23.92
CA LYS A 331 -2.32 6.74 -24.13
C LYS A 331 -1.69 5.99 -25.31
N GLY A 332 -0.38 6.14 -25.49
CA GLY A 332 0.38 5.48 -26.55
C GLY A 332 0.42 6.20 -27.89
N LYS A 333 -0.23 7.37 -28.03
CA LYS A 333 -0.01 8.22 -29.20
C LYS A 333 1.45 8.68 -29.24
N HIS A 334 2.01 8.77 -30.45
CA HIS A 334 3.38 9.23 -30.71
C HIS A 334 4.49 8.33 -30.18
N PHE A 335 4.16 7.11 -29.73
CA PHE A 335 5.14 6.11 -29.30
C PHE A 335 4.98 4.82 -30.10
N GLN A 336 6.10 4.25 -30.53
CA GLN A 336 6.18 2.95 -31.17
C GLN A 336 7.25 2.11 -30.49
N PRO A 337 6.87 1.19 -29.59
CA PRO A 337 7.79 0.20 -29.04
C PRO A 337 8.35 -0.72 -30.14
N LEU A 338 9.65 -0.95 -30.10
CA LEU A 338 10.39 -1.78 -31.06
C LEU A 338 10.91 -3.08 -30.42
N VAL A 339 10.68 -3.26 -29.11
CA VAL A 339 11.10 -4.42 -28.32
C VAL A 339 9.91 -4.99 -27.53
N ALA A 340 10.08 -6.22 -27.04
CA ALA A 340 9.11 -6.88 -26.16
C ALA A 340 9.69 -7.10 -24.75
N GLN A 341 8.81 -7.21 -23.75
CA GLN A 341 9.21 -7.60 -22.40
C GLN A 341 9.84 -9.01 -22.42
N GLY A 342 10.94 -9.18 -21.69
CA GLY A 342 11.73 -10.43 -21.64
C GLY A 342 12.77 -10.55 -22.75
N GLN A 343 12.79 -9.65 -23.73
CA GLN A 343 13.82 -9.60 -24.76
C GLN A 343 15.16 -9.17 -24.15
N HIS A 344 16.25 -9.83 -24.54
CA HIS A 344 17.61 -9.38 -24.28
C HIS A 344 18.06 -8.43 -25.39
N VAL A 345 18.72 -7.33 -25.02
CA VAL A 345 19.15 -6.24 -25.92
C VAL A 345 20.62 -5.94 -25.71
N GLU A 346 21.29 -5.51 -26.78
CA GLU A 346 22.68 -5.01 -26.75
C GLU A 346 22.69 -3.48 -26.71
N ILE A 347 23.81 -2.87 -26.28
CA ILE A 347 23.98 -1.41 -26.30
C ILE A 347 23.70 -0.86 -27.71
N GLY A 348 22.87 0.17 -27.79
CA GLY A 348 22.48 0.80 -29.05
C GLY A 348 21.28 0.15 -29.76
N THR A 349 20.76 -0.97 -29.25
CA THR A 349 19.53 -1.59 -29.79
C THR A 349 18.36 -0.59 -29.73
N PRO A 350 17.63 -0.33 -30.84
CA PRO A 350 16.44 0.51 -30.82
C PRO A 350 15.36 -0.05 -29.89
N LEU A 351 14.85 0.78 -28.99
CA LEU A 351 13.86 0.38 -27.98
C LEU A 351 12.48 0.96 -28.28
N VAL A 352 12.41 2.28 -28.46
CA VAL A 352 11.16 3.01 -28.76
C VAL A 352 11.47 4.11 -29.76
N GLN A 353 10.67 4.19 -30.80
CA GLN A 353 10.59 5.37 -31.64
C GLN A 353 9.47 6.27 -31.13
N PHE A 354 9.71 7.57 -31.04
CA PHE A 354 8.72 8.54 -30.60
C PHE A 354 8.75 9.81 -31.45
N ASP A 355 7.64 10.55 -31.49
CA ASP A 355 7.54 11.82 -32.21
C ASP A 355 7.65 12.99 -31.23
N HIS A 356 8.87 13.49 -31.06
CA HIS A 356 9.21 14.59 -30.17
C HIS A 356 8.38 15.86 -30.45
N GLU A 357 8.27 16.28 -31.71
CA GLU A 357 7.52 17.50 -32.08
C GLU A 357 6.01 17.34 -31.84
N ALA A 358 5.46 16.15 -32.09
CA ALA A 358 4.04 15.91 -31.87
C ALA A 358 3.68 15.88 -30.37
N ILE A 359 4.57 15.33 -29.53
CA ILE A 359 4.41 15.35 -28.07
C ILE A 359 4.38 16.79 -27.56
N GLU A 360 5.28 17.65 -28.04
CA GLU A 360 5.31 19.07 -27.65
C GLU A 360 4.08 19.84 -28.12
N LYS A 361 3.56 19.53 -29.32
CA LYS A 361 2.30 20.11 -29.84
C LYS A 361 1.07 19.73 -29.01
N GLU A 362 1.08 18.56 -28.38
CA GLU A 362 0.05 18.12 -27.44
C GLU A 362 0.23 18.73 -26.02
N GLY A 363 1.26 19.57 -25.83
CA GLY A 363 1.50 20.33 -24.60
C GLY A 363 2.32 19.59 -23.54
N TYR A 364 3.03 18.51 -23.92
CA TYR A 364 3.86 17.72 -23.00
C TYR A 364 5.35 17.95 -23.25
N GLU A 365 6.14 17.89 -22.19
CA GLU A 365 7.59 17.81 -22.32
C GLU A 365 8.00 16.42 -22.80
N SER A 366 9.04 16.37 -23.63
CA SER A 366 9.55 15.17 -24.29
C SER A 366 10.95 14.78 -23.80
N THR A 367 11.47 15.49 -22.80
CA THR A 367 12.75 15.22 -22.14
C THR A 367 12.84 13.76 -21.72
N VAL A 368 13.91 13.08 -22.09
CA VAL A 368 14.14 11.66 -21.76
C VAL A 368 14.93 11.57 -20.48
N MET A 369 14.39 10.88 -19.48
CA MET A 369 15.06 10.63 -18.20
C MET A 369 15.61 9.21 -18.18
N MET A 370 16.87 9.07 -17.79
CA MET A 370 17.50 7.77 -17.53
C MET A 370 17.91 7.69 -16.07
N ILE A 371 17.33 6.74 -15.35
CA ILE A 371 17.43 6.62 -13.89
C ILE A 371 17.92 5.23 -13.53
N VAL A 372 18.86 5.14 -12.59
CA VAL A 372 19.28 3.88 -11.98
C VAL A 372 18.43 3.66 -10.73
N THR A 373 17.43 2.79 -10.79
CA THR A 373 16.43 2.62 -9.71
C THR A 373 17.00 1.92 -8.47
N ASN A 374 18.12 1.22 -8.62
CA ASN A 374 18.92 0.67 -7.52
C ASN A 374 20.23 1.46 -7.32
N SER A 375 20.19 2.79 -7.49
CA SER A 375 21.36 3.67 -7.37
C SER A 375 22.04 3.64 -5.99
N ASP A 376 21.35 3.17 -4.95
CA ASP A 376 21.89 3.01 -3.60
C ASP A 376 22.99 1.92 -3.50
N GLN A 377 23.09 1.06 -4.51
CA GLN A 377 24.08 -0.02 -4.59
C GLN A 377 25.38 0.36 -5.30
N TYR A 378 25.47 1.57 -5.88
CA TYR A 378 26.58 1.97 -6.73
C TYR A 378 27.15 3.33 -6.33
N GLN A 379 28.45 3.51 -6.57
CA GLN A 379 29.01 4.86 -6.66
C GLN A 379 28.80 5.37 -8.08
N ILE A 380 28.05 6.47 -8.22
CA ILE A 380 27.60 6.98 -9.52
C ILE A 380 28.33 8.28 -9.84
N ALA A 381 28.96 8.33 -11.01
CA ALA A 381 29.48 9.56 -11.61
C ALA A 381 28.73 9.85 -12.92
N THR A 382 28.22 11.07 -13.06
CA THR A 382 27.51 11.57 -14.25
C THR A 382 28.37 12.58 -15.00
N LEU A 383 28.23 12.62 -16.33
CA LEU A 383 28.69 13.77 -17.10
C LEU A 383 27.72 14.92 -16.87
N GLY A 384 28.17 15.95 -16.16
CA GLY A 384 27.30 17.00 -15.61
C GLY A 384 26.41 17.69 -16.67
N GLN A 385 27.00 18.18 -17.76
CA GLN A 385 26.30 18.93 -18.82
C GLN A 385 27.04 18.81 -20.16
N GLY A 386 26.32 18.92 -21.27
CA GLY A 386 26.89 18.94 -22.62
C GLY A 386 26.10 18.12 -23.64
N ALA A 387 26.58 18.06 -24.88
CA ALA A 387 26.02 17.18 -25.91
C ALA A 387 26.27 15.71 -25.54
N THR A 388 25.30 14.84 -25.80
CA THR A 388 25.50 13.39 -25.71
C THR A 388 26.32 12.94 -26.92
N ASP A 389 27.62 12.75 -26.72
CA ASP A 389 28.50 12.09 -27.69
C ASP A 389 28.39 10.56 -27.54
N ASP A 390 29.18 9.78 -28.30
CA ASP A 390 29.33 8.32 -28.14
C ASP A 390 29.99 7.90 -26.81
N ARG A 391 30.22 8.86 -25.89
CA ARG A 391 30.79 8.60 -24.58
C ARG A 391 29.69 8.19 -23.58
N PRO A 392 29.99 7.29 -22.64
CA PRO A 392 29.02 6.92 -21.60
C PRO A 392 28.66 8.15 -20.77
N VAL A 393 27.37 8.42 -20.58
CA VAL A 393 26.86 9.60 -19.83
C VAL A 393 26.87 9.38 -18.32
N MET A 394 27.00 8.12 -17.88
CA MET A 394 27.01 7.75 -16.48
C MET A 394 27.89 6.52 -16.27
N THR A 395 28.57 6.46 -15.13
CA THR A 395 29.38 5.30 -14.72
C THR A 395 28.99 4.86 -13.32
N LEU A 396 28.91 3.54 -13.13
CA LEU A 396 28.54 2.87 -11.89
C LEU A 396 29.74 2.03 -11.43
N ALA A 397 30.22 2.25 -10.21
CA ALA A 397 31.31 1.50 -9.59
C ALA A 397 30.83 0.70 -8.37
#